data_AF-A0A7W2T300-F1
#
_entry.id   AF-A0A7W2T300-F1
#
_cell.length_a   1.000
_cell.length_b   1.000
_cell.length_c   1.000
_cell.angle_alpha   90.00
_cell.angle_beta   90.00
_cell.angle_gamma   90.00
#
_symmetry.space_group_name_H-M   'P 1'
#
loop_
_entity.id
_entity.type
_entity.pdbx_description
1 polymer ?
#
loop_
_entity_poly.entity_id
_entity_poly.type
_entity_poly.pdbx_seq_one_letter_code
_entity_poly.pdbx_strand_id
1 'polypeptide(L)' 'MNRKKKINQTLKSKLKKMNAKLQNSSKPKYVSKAERAAIAAKEAEANLAEDSDECNTDSISNSETK' A
#
# COMPACT_ATOMS: atom_id res chain seq x y z
N MET A 1 -17.90 -9.08 35.16
CA MET A 1 -17.27 -9.70 33.97
C MET A 1 -15.99 -10.39 34.41
N ASN A 2 -15.80 -11.67 34.05
CA ASN A 2 -14.59 -12.42 34.39
C ASN A 2 -13.31 -11.67 33.98
N ARG A 3 -12.28 -11.71 34.84
CA ARG A 3 -10.99 -11.00 34.66
C ARG A 3 -10.39 -11.22 33.26
N LYS A 4 -10.43 -12.45 32.77
CA LYS A 4 -9.99 -12.84 31.41
C LYS A 4 -10.70 -12.02 30.32
N LYS A 5 -12.02 -11.87 30.40
CA LYS A 5 -12.81 -11.12 29.41
C LYS A 5 -12.50 -9.61 29.46
N LYS A 6 -12.21 -9.06 30.65
CA LYS A 6 -11.80 -7.65 30.82
C LYS A 6 -10.46 -7.35 30.15
N ILE A 7 -9.45 -8.19 30.40
CA ILE A 7 -8.12 -8.04 29.78
C ILE A 7 -8.24 -8.08 28.25
N ASN A 8 -8.95 -9.06 27.71
CA ASN A 8 -9.13 -9.19 26.26
C ASN A 8 -9.86 -8.00 25.64
N GLN A 9 -10.87 -7.45 26.32
CA GLN A 9 -11.57 -6.25 25.87
C GLN A 9 -10.64 -5.03 25.83
N THR A 10 -9.81 -4.84 26.86
CA THR A 10 -8.83 -3.75 26.91
C THR A 10 -7.75 -3.87 25.84
N LEU A 11 -7.25 -5.08 25.57
CA LEU A 11 -6.26 -5.29 24.50
C LEU A 11 -6.85 -5.01 23.12
N LYS A 12 -8.06 -5.51 22.85
CA LYS A 12 -8.77 -5.24 21.59
C LYS A 12 -9.05 -3.75 21.39
N SER A 13 -9.43 -3.03 22.43
CA SER A 13 -9.70 -1.60 22.32
C SER A 13 -8.42 -0.78 22.06
N LYS A 14 -7.30 -1.14 22.69
CA LYS A 14 -5.99 -0.54 22.41
C LYS A 14 -5.52 -0.80 20.98
N LEU A 15 -5.64 -2.03 20.51
CA LEU A 15 -5.28 -2.42 19.13
C LEU A 15 -6.11 -1.61 18.12
N LYS A 16 -7.44 -1.55 18.31
CA LYS A 16 -8.31 -0.75 17.44
C LYS A 16 -7.92 0.73 17.41
N LYS A 17 -7.58 1.32 18.56
CA LYS A 17 -7.11 2.72 18.64
C LYS A 17 -5.80 2.94 17.91
N MET A 18 -4.86 1.99 17.99
CA MET A 18 -3.59 2.06 17.27
C MET A 18 -3.79 1.95 15.76
N ASN A 19 -4.59 0.97 15.31
CA ASN A 19 -4.87 0.79 13.89
C ASN A 19 -5.63 1.97 13.29
N ALA A 20 -6.54 2.59 14.04
CA ALA A 20 -7.25 3.80 13.62
C ALA A 20 -6.32 5.00 13.42
N LYS A 21 -5.25 5.11 14.24
CA LYS A 21 -4.22 6.15 14.08
C LYS A 21 -3.31 5.91 12.88
N LEU A 22 -3.11 4.66 12.50
CA LEU A 22 -2.27 4.28 11.37
C LEU A 22 -3.03 4.28 10.03
N GLN A 23 -4.35 4.53 10.02
CA GLN A 23 -5.12 4.60 8.78
C GLN A 23 -4.69 5.84 7.97
N ASN A 24 -3.97 5.60 6.89
CA ASN A 24 -3.89 6.51 5.76
C ASN A 24 -5.19 6.46 4.95
N SER A 25 -5.73 7.61 4.56
CA SER A 25 -6.88 7.65 3.65
C SER A 25 -6.48 7.03 2.32
N SER A 26 -7.32 6.14 1.77
CA SER A 26 -7.12 5.54 0.44
C SER A 26 -7.15 6.53 -0.73
N LYS A 27 -7.42 7.81 -0.44
CA LYS A 27 -7.45 8.89 -1.43
C LYS A 27 -6.10 9.59 -1.44
N PRO A 28 -5.52 9.86 -2.63
CA PRO A 28 -4.33 10.68 -2.71
C PRO A 28 -4.64 12.07 -2.14
N LYS A 29 -3.67 12.65 -1.42
CA LYS A 29 -3.79 14.00 -0.88
C LYS A 29 -4.06 14.96 -2.05
N TYR A 30 -5.11 15.78 -1.95
CA TYR A 30 -5.35 16.79 -2.97
C TYR A 30 -4.21 17.81 -2.94
N VAL A 31 -3.48 17.87 -4.04
CA VAL A 31 -2.46 18.88 -4.32
C VAL A 31 -2.99 19.83 -5.38
N SER A 32 -2.51 21.07 -5.37
CA SER A 32 -2.96 22.10 -6.31
C SER A 32 -2.64 21.72 -7.77
N LYS A 33 -3.28 22.40 -8.74
CA LYS A 33 -3.03 22.13 -10.18
C LYS A 33 -1.56 22.29 -10.56
N ALA A 34 -0.87 23.28 -9.99
CA ALA A 34 0.55 23.52 -10.23
C ALA A 34 1.43 22.41 -9.65
N GLU A 35 1.17 21.98 -8.41
CA GLU A 35 1.91 20.88 -7.76
C GLU A 35 1.68 19.55 -8.49
N ARG A 36 0.47 19.27 -8.97
CA ARG A 36 0.18 18.06 -9.75
C ARG A 36 0.96 18.02 -11.06
N ALA A 37 1.10 19.14 -11.75
CA ALA A 37 1.91 19.23 -12.97
C ALA A 37 3.42 19.04 -12.67
N ALA A 38 3.91 19.61 -11.58
CA ALA A 38 5.30 19.45 -11.15
C ALA A 38 5.63 18.00 -10.74
N ILE A 39 4.69 17.31 -10.09
CA ILE A 39 4.85 15.88 -9.74
C ILE A 39 4.80 15.01 -11.00
N ALA A 40 3.85 15.24 -11.91
CA ALA A 40 3.73 14.48 -13.16
C ALA A 40 4.96 14.64 -14.07
N ALA A 41 5.54 15.85 -14.14
CA ALA A 41 6.78 16.07 -14.89
C ALA A 41 7.97 15.30 -14.31
N LYS A 42 8.13 15.33 -12.97
CA LYS A 42 9.16 14.54 -12.28
C LYS A 42 8.95 13.03 -12.40
N GLU A 43 7.71 12.57 -12.32
CA GLU A 43 7.37 11.16 -12.52
C GLU A 43 7.63 10.75 -13.97
N ALA A 44 7.34 11.58 -14.96
CA ALA A 44 7.68 11.31 -16.35
C ALA A 44 9.20 11.19 -16.57
N GLU A 45 9.99 12.11 -15.99
CA GLU A 45 11.46 12.06 -16.05
C GLU A 45 12.04 10.80 -15.38
N ALA A 46 11.44 10.34 -14.28
CA ALA A 46 11.86 9.12 -13.58
C ALA A 46 11.46 7.84 -14.33
N ASN A 47 10.25 7.78 -14.91
CA ASN A 47 9.79 6.59 -15.64
C ASN A 47 10.51 6.39 -16.99
N LEU A 48 11.07 7.44 -17.61
CA LEU A 48 11.91 7.28 -18.80
C LEU A 48 13.26 6.59 -18.52
N ALA A 49 13.67 6.46 -17.26
CA ALA A 49 14.92 5.82 -16.86
C ALA A 49 14.77 4.34 -16.45
N GLU A 50 13.55 3.84 -16.30
CA GLU A 50 13.27 2.47 -15.77
C GLU A 50 12.72 1.51 -16.85
N ASP A 51 12.58 1.93 -18.11
CA ASP A 51 12.03 1.09 -19.21
C ASP A 51 13.11 0.31 -20.01
N SER A 52 14.37 0.30 -19.57
CA SER A 52 15.48 -0.33 -20.33
C SER A 52 15.94 -1.70 -19.85
N ASP A 53 15.45 -2.24 -18.73
CA ASP A 53 15.90 -3.54 -18.23
C ASP A 53 14.75 -4.39 -17.67
N GLU A 54 13.96 -5.02 -18.55
CA GLU A 54 13.45 -6.38 -18.32
C GLU A 54 12.97 -6.99 -19.65
N CYS A 55 13.93 -7.54 -20.42
CA CYS A 55 13.61 -8.56 -21.41
C CYS A 55 14.15 -9.92 -20.93
N ASN A 56 13.23 -10.89 -20.92
CA ASN A 56 13.43 -12.34 -21.00
C ASN A 56 13.58 -13.17 -19.71
N THR A 57 13.04 -14.39 -19.81
CA THR A 57 12.88 -15.50 -18.84
C THR A 57 11.63 -15.37 -17.94
N ASP A 58 10.61 -16.23 -17.95
CA ASP A 58 10.53 -17.60 -18.42
C ASP A 58 9.08 -18.02 -18.65
N SER A 59 8.78 -18.39 -19.89
CA SER A 59 7.66 -19.24 -20.24
C SER A 59 7.97 -20.69 -19.82
N ILE A 60 7.65 -21.07 -18.58
CA ILE A 60 7.60 -22.48 -18.18
C ILE A 60 6.24 -22.81 -17.56
N SER A 61 5.45 -23.52 -18.37
CA SER A 61 4.46 -24.55 -18.05
C SER A 61 3.89 -24.62 -16.62
N ASN A 62 2.59 -24.33 -16.49
CA ASN A 62 1.76 -25.03 -15.52
C ASN A 62 0.95 -26.11 -16.25
N SER A 63 1.59 -27.24 -16.48
CA SER A 63 0.91 -28.52 -16.64
C SER A 63 0.50 -29.05 -15.26
N GLU A 64 -0.72 -29.59 -15.20
CA GLU A 64 -1.25 -30.51 -14.18
C GLU A 64 -1.68 -29.93 -12.82
N THR A 65 -2.97 -30.05 -12.55
CA THR A 65 -3.45 -31.00 -11.53
C THR A 65 -4.92 -31.33 -11.78
N LYS A 66 -5.21 -32.62 -11.87
CA LYS A 66 -6.53 -33.23 -11.98
C LYS A 66 -6.99 -33.70 -10.61
#